data_AF-A0AAW3MK63-F1
#
_entry.id   AF-A0AAW3MK63-F1
#
_cell.length_a   1.000
_cell.length_b   1.000
_cell.length_c   1.000
_cell.angle_alpha   90.00
_cell.angle_beta   90.00
_cell.angle_gamma   90.00
#
_symmetry.space_group_name_H-M   'P 1'
#
loop_
_entity.id
_entity.type
_entity.pdbx_description
1 polymer ?
#
loop_
_entity_poly.entity_id
_entity_poly.type
_entity_poly.pdbx_seq_one_letter_code
_entity_poly.pdbx_strand_id
1 'polypeptide(L)'
;MKKSYSHLSAEERAVIMIESGKKVSVRAIARLLGRSASTVTRELARNRAESARSYDATVAAKAYRTRRERSRRPRKLVAASALY
;
A
#
# COMPACT_ATOMS: atom_id res chain seq x y z
N MET A 1 10.73 -21.94 -0.32
CA MET A 1 11.24 -20.58 -0.05
C MET A 1 10.15 -19.77 0.66
N LYS A 2 10.39 -19.31 1.90
CA LYS A 2 9.38 -18.63 2.72
C LYS A 2 9.11 -17.24 2.15
N LYS A 3 7.92 -16.99 1.58
CA LYS A 3 7.52 -15.64 1.14
C LYS A 3 7.26 -14.78 2.39
N SER A 4 8.25 -13.98 2.79
CA SER A 4 8.05 -12.95 3.79
C SER A 4 7.18 -11.84 3.20
N TYR A 5 5.98 -11.69 3.74
CA TYR A 5 5.11 -10.58 3.35
C TYR A 5 5.74 -9.26 3.80
N SER A 6 6.12 -8.43 2.84
CA SER A 6 6.65 -7.09 3.07
C SER A 6 5.70 -6.08 2.44
N HIS A 7 5.31 -5.09 3.25
CA HIS A 7 4.49 -3.99 2.78
C HIS A 7 5.29 -3.09 1.84
N LEU A 8 4.59 -2.38 0.95
CA LEU A 8 5.23 -1.34 0.15
C LEU A 8 5.69 -0.20 1.06
N SER A 9 6.94 0.18 0.92
CA SER A 9 7.50 1.35 1.58
C SER A 9 6.97 2.66 0.96
N ALA A 10 7.31 3.80 1.59
CA ALA A 10 6.95 5.11 1.06
C ALA A 10 7.69 5.39 -0.27
N GLU A 11 8.96 5.00 -0.33
CA GLU A 11 9.84 5.14 -1.50
C GLU A 11 9.30 4.33 -2.68
N GLU A 12 8.91 3.07 -2.45
CA GLU A 12 8.33 2.23 -3.49
C GLU A 12 7.03 2.82 -4.06
N ARG A 13 6.19 3.42 -3.20
CA ARG A 13 4.97 4.11 -3.66
C ARG A 13 5.29 5.37 -4.45
N ALA A 14 6.32 6.13 -4.07
CA ALA A 14 6.76 7.31 -4.82
C ALA A 14 7.25 6.93 -6.21
N VAL A 15 8.03 5.85 -6.33
CA VAL A 15 8.47 5.31 -7.63
C VAL A 15 7.29 4.88 -8.48
N ILE A 16 6.31 4.16 -7.91
CA ILE A 16 5.08 3.80 -8.64
C ILE A 16 4.35 5.03 -9.16
N MET A 17 4.26 6.10 -8.36
CA MET A 17 3.62 7.35 -8.77
C MET A 17 4.34 8.04 -9.93
N ILE A 18 5.65 8.24 -9.80
CA ILE A 18 6.47 8.90 -10.81
C ILE A 18 6.44 8.12 -12.14
N GLU A 19 6.70 6.81 -12.09
CA GLU A 19 6.79 5.98 -13.28
C GLU A 19 5.43 5.72 -13.94
N SER A 20 4.36 5.62 -13.14
CA SER A 20 2.99 5.56 -13.69
C SER A 20 2.61 6.88 -14.37
N GLY A 21 3.05 8.03 -13.85
CA GLY A 21 2.86 9.33 -14.51
C GLY A 21 3.57 9.43 -15.87
N LYS A 22 4.75 8.79 -15.97
CA LYS A 22 5.50 8.62 -17.23
C LYS A 22 4.91 7.56 -18.18
N LYS A 23 3.78 6.93 -17.83
CA LYS A 23 3.13 5.83 -18.58
C LYS A 23 4.02 4.59 -18.76
N VAL A 24 4.96 4.37 -17.85
CA VAL A 24 5.79 3.16 -17.85
C VAL A 24 4.93 1.94 -17.51
N SER A 25 5.19 0.81 -18.17
CA SER A 25 4.41 -0.40 -17.95
C SER A 25 4.57 -0.94 -16.52
N VAL A 26 3.51 -1.52 -15.97
CA VAL A 26 3.52 -2.13 -14.62
C VAL A 26 4.64 -3.17 -14.46
N ARG A 27 4.94 -3.94 -15.50
CA ARG A 27 6.04 -4.92 -15.49
C ARG A 27 7.42 -4.25 -15.38
N ALA A 28 7.62 -3.11 -16.02
CA ALA A 28 8.87 -2.35 -15.91
C ALA A 28 9.03 -1.73 -14.51
N ILE A 29 7.97 -1.13 -13.96
CA ILE A 29 7.97 -0.60 -12.58
C ILE A 29 8.27 -1.71 -11.57
N ALA A 30 7.65 -2.87 -11.73
CA ALA A 30 7.88 -4.01 -10.84
C ALA A 30 9.33 -4.50 -10.88
N ARG A 31 9.95 -4.55 -12.06
CA ARG A 31 11.38 -4.88 -12.21
C ARG A 31 12.27 -3.84 -11.53
N LEU A 32 11.98 -2.54 -11.70
CA LEU A 32 12.72 -1.44 -11.05
C LEU A 32 12.69 -1.57 -9.52
N LEU A 33 11.56 -1.99 -8.95
CA LEU A 33 11.38 -2.15 -7.51
C LEU A 33 11.83 -3.52 -6.97
N GLY A 34 12.23 -4.46 -7.82
CA GLY A 34 12.46 -5.85 -7.40
C GLY A 34 11.21 -6.52 -6.83
N ARG A 35 10.01 -6.10 -7.27
CA ARG A 35 8.71 -6.62 -6.81
C ARG A 35 8.02 -7.44 -7.90
N SER A 36 6.99 -8.18 -7.51
CA SER A 36 6.12 -8.84 -8.50
C SER A 36 5.22 -7.82 -9.20
N ALA A 37 4.97 -8.00 -10.49
CA ALA A 37 4.01 -7.17 -11.23
C ALA A 37 2.62 -7.16 -10.57
N SER A 38 2.19 -8.30 -10.03
CA SER A 38 0.94 -8.42 -9.27
C SER A 38 0.89 -7.52 -8.03
N THR A 39 2.04 -7.21 -7.41
CA THR A 39 2.10 -6.32 -6.25
C THR A 39 1.81 -4.88 -6.66
N VAL A 40 2.42 -4.41 -7.76
CA VAL A 40 2.18 -3.08 -8.31
C VAL A 40 0.76 -2.95 -8.87
N THR A 41 0.27 -3.93 -9.62
CA THR A 41 -1.12 -3.93 -10.14
C THR A 41 -2.13 -3.81 -9.00
N ARG A 42 -1.98 -4.61 -7.94
CA ARG A 42 -2.91 -4.55 -6.80
C ARG A 42 -2.80 -3.22 -6.05
N GLU A 43 -1.62 -2.62 -5.99
CA GLU A 43 -1.45 -1.29 -5.39
C GLU A 43 -2.20 -0.22 -6.17
N LEU A 44 -2.03 -0.19 -7.49
CA LEU A 44 -2.72 0.74 -8.37
C LEU A 44 -4.24 0.53 -8.32
N ALA A 45 -4.71 -0.73 -8.39
CA ALA A 45 -6.13 -1.05 -8.34
C ALA A 45 -6.78 -0.66 -7.00
N ARG A 46 -6.10 -0.90 -5.87
CA ARG A 46 -6.63 -0.57 -4.52
C ARG A 46 -6.69 0.92 -4.21
N ASN A 47 -5.99 1.76 -4.95
CA ASN A 47 -5.91 3.19 -4.71
C ASN A 47 -6.29 4.01 -5.96
N ARG A 48 -7.01 3.40 -6.92
CA ARG A 48 -7.62 4.12 -8.03
C ARG A 48 -8.85 4.83 -7.50
N ALA A 49 -8.74 6.14 -7.24
CA ALA A 49 -9.92 6.95 -6.98
C ALA A 49 -10.60 7.28 -8.32
N GLU A 50 -11.92 7.12 -8.38
CA GLU A 50 -12.72 7.32 -9.59
C GLU A 50 -12.61 8.76 -10.14
N SER A 51 -12.35 9.73 -9.24
CA SER A 51 -12.11 11.13 -9.56
C SER A 51 -10.65 11.49 -9.80
N ALA A 52 -9.69 10.64 -9.41
CA ALA A 52 -8.27 10.92 -9.57
C ALA A 52 -7.78 10.42 -10.92
N ARG A 53 -7.41 11.36 -11.79
CA ARG A 53 -6.79 11.07 -13.10
C ARG A 53 -5.47 10.30 -12.99
N SER A 54 -4.86 10.24 -11.81
CA SER A 54 -3.57 9.58 -11.58
C SER A 54 -3.46 8.98 -10.17
N TYR A 55 -2.54 8.03 -10.01
CA TYR A 55 -2.20 7.43 -8.72
C TYR A 55 -1.43 8.43 -7.85
N ASP A 56 -1.82 8.56 -6.57
CA ASP A 56 -1.16 9.43 -5.58
C ASP A 56 -0.58 8.59 -4.43
N ALA A 57 0.74 8.68 -4.23
CA ALA A 57 1.45 7.93 -3.20
C ALA A 57 1.06 8.31 -1.78
N THR A 58 0.77 9.60 -1.53
CA THR A 58 0.41 10.13 -0.21
C THR A 58 -0.98 9.65 0.22
N VAL A 59 -1.94 9.69 -0.72
CA VAL A 59 -3.30 9.18 -0.51
C VAL A 59 -3.25 7.68 -0.30
N ALA A 60 -2.49 6.95 -1.11
CA ALA A 60 -2.32 5.50 -0.96
C ALA A 60 -1.72 5.13 0.40
N ALA A 61 -0.73 5.88 0.88
CA ALA A 61 -0.11 5.66 2.18
C ALA A 61 -1.09 5.94 3.34
N LYS A 62 -1.87 7.02 3.25
CA LYS A 62 -2.93 7.33 4.23
C LYS A 62 -3.98 6.22 4.27
N ALA A 63 -4.48 5.80 3.11
CA ALA A 63 -5.46 4.72 3.01
C ALA A 63 -4.91 3.39 3.54
N TYR A 64 -3.61 3.12 3.36
CA TYR A 64 -2.95 1.95 3.97
C TYR A 64 -2.93 2.03 5.50
N ARG A 65 -2.55 3.17 6.09
CA ARG A 65 -2.54 3.35 7.55
C ARG A 65 -3.92 3.11 8.17
N THR A 66 -4.96 3.74 7.61
CA THR A 66 -6.35 3.54 8.06
C THR A 66 -6.79 2.09 7.96
N ARG A 67 -6.50 1.40 6.86
CA ARG A 67 -6.81 -0.04 6.70
C ARG A 67 -6.06 -0.90 7.72
N ARG A 68 -4.81 -0.55 8.02
CA ARG A 68 -3.99 -1.27 8.99
C ARG A 68 -4.49 -1.11 10.41
N GLU A 69 -4.90 0.10 10.79
CA GLU A 69 -5.54 0.39 12.08
C GLU A 69 -6.82 -0.41 12.25
N ARG A 70 -7.71 -0.41 11.24
CA ARG A 70 -8.96 -1.19 11.27
C ARG A 70 -8.76 -2.71 11.37
N SER A 71 -7.65 -3.21 10.82
CA SER A 71 -7.32 -4.64 10.87
C SER A 71 -6.74 -5.08 12.21
N ARG A 72 -6.33 -4.16 13.08
CA ARG A 72 -5.78 -4.48 14.40
C ARG A 72 -6.93 -4.73 15.36
N ARG A 73 -6.92 -5.90 16.01
CA ARG A 73 -7.87 -6.20 17.09
C ARG A 73 -7.64 -5.24 18.26
N PRO A 74 -8.70 -4.69 18.86
CA PRO A 74 -8.55 -3.86 20.06
C PRO A 74 -7.92 -4.68 21.19
N ARG A 75 -7.13 -4.02 22.03
CA ARG A 75 -6.57 -4.66 23.23
C ARG A 75 -7.71 -4.98 24.19
N LYS A 76 -7.72 -6.20 24.72
CA LYS A 76 -8.75 -6.65 25.68
C LYS A 76 -8.54 -6.05 27.08
N LEU A 77 -7.29 -5.78 27.43
CA LEU A 77 -6.90 -5.16 28.69
C LEU A 77 -6.86 -3.64 28.49
N VAL A 78 -7.81 -2.95 29.12
CA VAL A 78 -7.92 -1.50 29.15
C VAL A 78 -8.13 -1.14 30.60
N ALA A 79 -7.46 -0.09 31.10
CA ALA A 79 -7.44 0.26 32.54
C ALA A 79 -8.82 0.54 33.17
N ALA A 80 -9.87 0.62 32.36
CA ALA A 80 -11.26 0.82 32.79
C ALA A 80 -12.18 -0.39 32.49
N SER A 81 -11.63 -1.55 32.09
CA SER A 81 -12.44 -2.76 31.86
C SER A 81 -12.41 -3.66 33.10
N ALA A 82 -13.46 -4.46 33.28
CA ALA A 82 -13.56 -5.46 34.36
C ALA A 82 -12.50 -6.59 34.29
N LEU A 83 -11.58 -6.54 33.31
CA LEU A 83 -10.47 -7.46 33.13
C LEU A 83 -9.12 -6.86 33.58
N TYR A 84 -9.13 -5.64 34.14
CA TYR A 84 -7.97 -5.02 34.81
C TYR A 84 -8.06 -5.30 36.30
#